data_AF-A0A7C9AY32-F1
#
_entry.id   AF-A0A7C9AY32-F1
#
_cell.length_a   1.000
_cell.length_b   1.000
_cell.length_c   1.000
_cell.angle_alpha   90.00
_cell.angle_beta   90.00
_cell.angle_gamma   90.00
#
_symmetry.space_group_name_H-M   'P 1'
#
loop_
_entity.id
_entity.type
_entity.pdbx_description
1 polymer ?
#
loop_
_entity_poly.entity_id
_entity_poly.type
_entity_poly.pdbx_seq_one_letter_code
_entity_poly.pdbx_strand_id
1 'polypeptide(L)'
;MAFRSIFKFIKPTKQVPTTTHIHQTQSRQMTTSRRVQDRSKKKRIHDLEVATERWKIFSKIHFLMEQLKSEREHVTPIRSLEQYRRQINLPKPHRLSDFLRKSPKLFELYKDQKGTLWVGMTEKAEDLLEEEEREIEKHSDKAAEYVTRLLMMSIDKRLRVDKIAHFRRDLGLPMDFRGKWVFKYPELFRVVKSEEDENEYLELVEWKSEWAVTELEKKAGKIDGVEVDLCSPGKLSLAFPMNFPPNYKTVYRYGGKIDHFQKREYLSPYADARELEAGSQEFDKRAVAIMHELLSFTLEKRLVTDHLTHFRREFKMPQKLMRLLLKHFGIFYVSERGKRFHVFLSEAYQGSELIQKCPLILWREKVHGLIGYRGKKKKIATFEELSDGEDTDLFKSDSEDERLRMDLEEEGVIDGLDDDEMMDDAEMDVEEVATAYKDA
;
A
#
# COMPACT_ATOMS: atom_id res chain seq x y z
N MET A 1 -62.23 49.85 -66.07
CA MET A 1 -61.17 50.58 -66.81
C MET A 1 -59.86 49.84 -66.62
N ALA A 2 -59.13 49.57 -67.71
CA ALA A 2 -57.66 49.53 -67.85
C ALA A 2 -56.82 48.63 -66.90
N PHE A 3 -55.77 47.92 -67.30
CA PHE A 3 -55.11 47.55 -68.56
C PHE A 3 -53.91 46.65 -68.17
N ARG A 4 -53.60 45.62 -68.98
CA ARG A 4 -52.26 45.02 -69.32
C ARG A 4 -51.31 44.55 -68.17
N SER A 5 -50.84 43.28 -68.08
CA SER A 5 -49.99 42.47 -69.00
C SER A 5 -48.59 43.11 -69.20
N ILE A 6 -47.40 42.49 -69.04
CA ILE A 6 -46.83 41.24 -69.59
C ILE A 6 -45.48 40.89 -68.89
N PHE A 7 -45.28 39.58 -68.66
CA PHE A 7 -44.06 38.71 -68.64
C PHE A 7 -42.62 39.24 -68.54
N LYS A 8 -41.79 38.46 -67.81
CA LYS A 8 -40.59 37.80 -68.39
C LYS A 8 -40.27 36.45 -67.74
N PHE A 9 -39.91 35.50 -68.62
CA PHE A 9 -39.53 34.09 -68.44
C PHE A 9 -38.18 33.91 -67.70
N ILE A 10 -37.95 32.76 -67.04
CA ILE A 10 -37.00 31.67 -67.43
C ILE A 10 -37.06 30.49 -66.42
N LYS A 11 -36.84 29.29 -66.98
CA LYS A 11 -37.08 27.86 -66.63
C LYS A 11 -36.44 27.23 -65.34
N PRO A 12 -36.81 25.96 -65.00
CA PRO A 12 -36.80 25.39 -63.65
C PRO A 12 -35.59 24.47 -63.35
N THR A 13 -35.32 24.22 -62.08
CA THR A 13 -34.35 23.23 -61.61
C THR A 13 -34.93 22.28 -60.56
N LYS A 14 -34.41 21.05 -60.62
CA LYS A 14 -35.02 19.78 -60.22
C LYS A 14 -34.89 19.47 -58.71
N GLN A 15 -35.91 18.73 -58.24
CA GLN A 15 -36.01 17.71 -57.19
C GLN A 15 -34.91 17.52 -56.12
N VAL A 16 -35.45 17.30 -54.91
CA VAL A 16 -34.90 16.93 -53.59
C VAL A 16 -34.08 15.63 -53.63
N PRO A 17 -33.13 15.44 -52.69
CA PRO A 17 -33.33 14.34 -51.74
C PRO A 17 -33.02 14.70 -50.27
N THR A 18 -33.97 14.26 -49.44
CA THR A 18 -33.96 13.83 -48.03
C THR A 18 -32.66 14.00 -47.23
N THR A 19 -32.66 14.91 -46.25
CA THR A 19 -31.66 14.94 -45.17
C THR A 19 -32.07 13.94 -44.09
N THR A 20 -31.33 12.84 -43.99
CA THR A 20 -31.31 11.96 -42.82
C THR A 20 -30.71 12.72 -41.65
N HIS A 21 -31.50 13.01 -40.62
CA HIS A 21 -30.98 13.48 -39.34
C HIS A 21 -30.20 12.34 -38.68
N ILE A 22 -28.89 12.37 -38.85
CA ILE A 22 -27.95 11.51 -38.13
C ILE A 22 -28.08 11.88 -36.65
N HIS A 23 -28.62 10.96 -35.84
CA HIS A 23 -28.44 10.99 -34.40
C HIS A 23 -26.94 10.98 -34.11
N GLN A 24 -26.37 12.14 -33.77
CA GLN A 24 -25.07 12.21 -33.14
C GLN A 24 -25.17 11.54 -31.77
N THR A 25 -24.97 10.22 -31.74
CA THR A 25 -24.50 9.55 -30.54
C THR A 25 -23.20 10.20 -30.13
N GLN A 26 -23.27 11.11 -29.15
CA GLN A 26 -22.09 11.55 -28.41
C GLN A 26 -21.47 10.32 -27.76
N SER A 27 -20.52 9.67 -28.44
CA SER A 27 -19.66 8.70 -27.80
C SER A 27 -18.83 9.48 -26.78
N ARG A 28 -19.20 9.38 -25.51
CA ARG A 28 -18.27 9.72 -24.43
C ARG A 28 -17.01 8.91 -24.67
N GLN A 29 -15.94 9.56 -25.12
CA GLN A 29 -14.62 8.95 -25.13
C GLN A 29 -14.30 8.62 -23.68
N MET A 30 -14.39 7.33 -23.36
CA MET A 30 -13.94 6.80 -22.09
C MET A 30 -12.47 7.14 -21.98
N THR A 31 -12.11 8.01 -21.04
CA THR A 31 -10.71 8.27 -20.68
C THR A 31 -10.03 6.92 -20.50
N THR A 32 -9.01 6.61 -21.31
CA THR A 32 -8.27 5.36 -21.18
C THR A 32 -7.62 5.38 -19.80
N SER A 33 -8.17 4.62 -18.86
CA SER A 33 -7.65 4.54 -17.51
C SER A 33 -6.32 3.79 -17.56
N ARG A 34 -5.20 4.50 -17.82
CA ARG A 34 -3.85 3.95 -17.68
C ARG A 34 -3.74 3.27 -16.33
N ARG A 35 -3.36 1.99 -16.31
CA ARG A 35 -3.29 1.17 -15.09
C ARG A 35 -2.32 1.83 -14.10
N VAL A 36 -2.48 1.56 -12.81
CA VAL A 36 -1.57 2.05 -11.76
C VAL A 36 -0.10 1.74 -12.11
N GLN A 37 0.11 0.53 -12.65
CA GLN A 37 1.36 0.03 -13.19
C GLN A 37 1.99 0.93 -14.26
N ASP A 38 1.20 1.52 -15.15
CA ASP A 38 1.74 2.41 -16.18
C ASP A 38 2.16 3.77 -15.62
N ARG A 39 1.54 4.21 -14.52
CA ARG A 39 1.82 5.49 -13.87
C ARG A 39 3.00 5.43 -12.89
N SER A 40 3.39 4.23 -12.47
CA SER A 40 4.43 3.97 -11.46
C SER A 40 5.74 3.45 -12.06
N LYS A 41 5.75 2.91 -13.29
CA LYS A 41 6.95 2.35 -13.97
C LYS A 41 8.20 3.23 -13.81
N LYS A 42 8.08 4.55 -14.00
CA LYS A 42 9.19 5.52 -13.91
C LYS A 42 9.49 6.01 -12.48
N LYS A 43 8.76 5.53 -11.47
CA LYS A 43 8.81 5.96 -10.05
C LYS A 43 9.27 4.83 -9.11
N ARG A 44 9.73 3.69 -9.64
CA ARG A 44 10.10 2.52 -8.84
C ARG A 44 11.36 2.78 -8.01
N ILE A 45 11.32 2.41 -6.73
CA ILE A 45 12.44 2.49 -5.79
C ILE A 45 12.85 1.07 -5.46
N HIS A 46 13.99 0.62 -6.01
CA HIS A 46 14.43 -0.78 -5.90
C HIS A 46 14.57 -1.23 -4.43
N ASP A 47 15.12 -0.37 -3.58
CA ASP A 47 15.40 -0.73 -2.20
C ASP A 47 14.13 -0.98 -1.37
N LEU A 48 13.05 -0.23 -1.64
CA LEU A 48 11.75 -0.43 -0.99
C LEU A 48 11.02 -1.67 -1.53
N GLU A 49 11.27 -2.06 -2.78
CA GLU A 49 10.81 -3.35 -3.29
C GLU A 49 11.48 -4.51 -2.56
N VAL A 50 12.79 -4.41 -2.29
CA VAL A 50 13.53 -5.40 -1.49
C VAL A 50 12.96 -5.47 -0.07
N ALA A 51 12.70 -4.33 0.57
CA ALA A 51 12.06 -4.29 1.89
C ALA A 51 10.67 -4.97 1.88
N THR A 52 9.89 -4.76 0.82
CA THR A 52 8.58 -5.41 0.64
C THR A 52 8.70 -6.93 0.58
N GLU A 53 9.66 -7.46 -0.20
CA GLU A 53 9.88 -8.91 -0.31
C GLU A 53 10.36 -9.52 1.00
N ARG A 54 11.28 -8.85 1.72
CA ARG A 54 11.72 -9.30 3.06
C ARG A 54 10.54 -9.41 4.02
N TRP A 55 9.68 -8.39 4.04
CA TRP A 55 8.48 -8.39 4.87
C TRP A 55 7.51 -9.51 4.51
N LYS A 56 7.26 -9.78 3.22
CA LYS A 56 6.36 -10.87 2.80
C LYS A 56 6.83 -12.22 3.31
N ILE A 57 8.13 -12.50 3.20
CA ILE A 57 8.70 -13.76 3.68
C ILE A 57 8.55 -13.85 5.20
N PHE A 58 8.92 -12.78 5.91
CA PHE A 58 8.75 -12.68 7.36
C PHE A 58 7.30 -12.92 7.78
N SER A 59 6.33 -12.23 7.16
CA SER A 59 4.91 -12.33 7.50
C SER A 59 4.37 -13.75 7.34
N LYS A 60 4.86 -14.52 6.36
CA LYS A 60 4.48 -15.93 6.14
C LYS A 60 5.05 -16.82 7.25
N ILE A 61 6.34 -16.67 7.55
CA ILE A 61 7.02 -17.44 8.59
C ILE A 61 6.43 -17.15 9.96
N HIS A 62 6.26 -15.87 10.29
CA HIS A 62 5.66 -15.40 11.54
C HIS A 62 4.24 -15.93 11.72
N PHE A 63 3.41 -15.90 10.67
CA PHE A 63 2.08 -16.50 10.73
C PHE A 63 2.14 -17.99 11.08
N LEU A 64 3.06 -18.76 10.47
CA LEU A 64 3.20 -20.19 10.77
C LEU A 64 3.69 -20.44 12.20
N MET A 65 4.61 -19.62 12.71
CA MET A 65 5.06 -19.67 14.10
C MET A 65 3.90 -19.42 15.08
N GLU A 66 3.06 -18.40 14.84
CA GLU A 66 1.86 -18.14 15.65
C GLU A 66 0.87 -19.32 15.62
N GLN A 67 0.68 -19.98 14.46
CA GLN A 67 -0.21 -21.15 14.37
C GLN A 67 0.34 -22.34 15.17
N LEU A 68 1.65 -22.61 15.08
CA LEU A 68 2.26 -23.69 15.87
C LEU A 68 2.19 -23.40 17.37
N LYS A 69 2.39 -22.15 17.81
CA LYS A 69 2.23 -21.76 19.23
C LYS A 69 0.84 -22.06 19.79
N SER A 70 -0.20 -22.04 18.95
CA SER A 70 -1.57 -22.34 19.40
C SER A 70 -1.84 -23.83 19.65
N GLU A 71 -0.92 -24.70 19.25
CA GLU A 71 -1.04 -26.16 19.34
C GLU A 71 -0.30 -26.68 20.59
N ARG A 72 -0.82 -27.73 21.23
CA ARG A 72 -0.41 -28.15 22.59
C ARG A 72 1.05 -28.58 22.74
N GLU A 73 1.66 -29.07 21.66
CA GLU A 73 3.06 -29.53 21.64
C GLU A 73 3.91 -28.71 20.66
N HIS A 74 3.40 -27.57 20.16
CA HIS A 74 4.02 -26.79 19.08
C HIS A 74 4.35 -27.60 17.81
N VAL A 75 3.66 -28.74 17.65
CA VAL A 75 3.85 -29.73 16.58
C VAL A 75 2.52 -29.99 15.90
N THR A 76 2.52 -30.03 14.56
CA THR A 76 1.30 -30.18 13.76
C THR A 76 1.59 -30.94 12.47
N PRO A 77 0.68 -31.79 11.97
CA PRO A 77 0.89 -32.43 10.68
C PRO A 77 0.82 -31.37 9.57
N ILE A 78 1.70 -31.47 8.56
CA ILE A 78 1.76 -30.47 7.45
C ILE A 78 0.41 -30.31 6.75
N ARG A 79 -0.39 -31.39 6.69
CA ARG A 79 -1.74 -31.36 6.11
C ARG A 79 -2.66 -30.34 6.78
N SER A 80 -2.57 -30.18 8.11
CA SER A 80 -3.36 -29.17 8.82
C SER A 80 -2.88 -27.77 8.50
N LEU A 81 -1.56 -27.55 8.36
CA LEU A 81 -1.03 -26.24 7.96
C LEU A 81 -1.35 -25.88 6.50
N GLU A 82 -1.58 -26.87 5.65
CA GLU A 82 -1.95 -26.67 4.24
C GLU A 82 -3.30 -25.92 4.10
N GLN A 83 -4.16 -25.95 5.12
CA GLN A 83 -5.41 -25.16 5.14
C GLN A 83 -5.13 -23.65 5.11
N TYR A 84 -4.01 -23.22 5.68
CA TYR A 84 -3.60 -21.82 5.73
C TYR A 84 -2.86 -21.36 4.48
N ARG A 85 -2.71 -22.22 3.46
CA ARG A 85 -2.01 -21.92 2.20
C ARG A 85 -2.47 -20.64 1.52
N ARG A 86 -3.79 -20.38 1.56
CA ARG A 86 -4.39 -19.15 1.01
C ARG A 86 -3.99 -17.90 1.81
N GLN A 87 -3.85 -18.03 3.13
CA GLN A 87 -3.50 -16.91 4.02
C GLN A 87 -2.00 -16.54 3.90
N ILE A 88 -1.13 -17.54 3.77
CA ILE A 88 0.32 -17.32 3.53
C ILE A 88 0.65 -16.95 2.08
N ASN A 89 -0.35 -16.86 1.18
CA ASN A 89 -0.15 -16.59 -0.24
C ASN A 89 0.99 -17.45 -0.85
N LEU A 90 0.91 -18.77 -0.70
CA LEU A 90 1.86 -19.71 -1.30
C LEU A 90 1.23 -20.31 -2.58
N PRO A 91 1.62 -19.84 -3.78
CA PRO A 91 1.03 -20.31 -5.04
C PRO A 91 1.38 -21.78 -5.30
N LYS A 92 0.52 -22.47 -6.06
CA LYS A 92 0.84 -23.80 -6.60
C LYS A 92 1.80 -23.61 -7.77
N PRO A 93 2.85 -24.43 -7.94
CA PRO A 93 3.04 -25.79 -7.39
C PRO A 93 3.88 -25.89 -6.10
N HIS A 94 4.33 -24.79 -5.48
CA HIS A 94 5.29 -24.83 -4.38
C HIS A 94 4.75 -25.55 -3.13
N ARG A 95 5.48 -26.52 -2.58
CA ARG A 95 5.03 -27.27 -1.40
C ARG A 95 5.36 -26.51 -0.12
N LEU A 96 4.46 -26.54 0.85
CA LEU A 96 4.71 -25.96 2.17
C LEU A 96 5.91 -26.60 2.87
N SER A 97 6.12 -27.91 2.65
CA SER A 97 7.31 -28.62 3.14
C SER A 97 8.61 -27.97 2.66
N ASP A 98 8.66 -27.56 1.40
CA ASP A 98 9.87 -27.01 0.78
C ASP A 98 10.09 -25.56 1.26
N PHE A 99 8.99 -24.85 1.55
CA PHE A 99 9.03 -23.53 2.19
C PHE A 99 9.63 -23.61 3.61
N LEU A 100 9.17 -24.57 4.42
CA LEU A 100 9.63 -24.76 5.80
C LEU A 100 11.08 -25.25 5.85
N ARG A 101 11.50 -26.14 4.93
CA ARG A 101 12.88 -26.63 4.83
C ARG A 101 13.92 -25.52 4.62
N LYS A 102 13.52 -24.39 4.06
CA LYS A 102 14.41 -23.22 3.87
C LYS A 102 14.68 -22.46 5.17
N SER A 103 13.97 -22.77 6.26
CA SER A 103 14.17 -22.14 7.57
C SER A 103 14.41 -23.19 8.66
N PRO A 104 15.47 -24.01 8.55
CA PRO A 104 15.72 -25.13 9.47
C PRO A 104 16.05 -24.68 10.91
N LYS A 105 16.42 -23.40 11.09
CA LYS A 105 16.68 -22.81 12.42
C LYS A 105 15.40 -22.42 13.17
N LEU A 106 14.24 -22.50 12.51
CA LEU A 106 12.94 -22.12 13.07
C LEU A 106 11.97 -23.31 13.11
N PHE A 107 12.09 -24.25 12.18
CA PHE A 107 11.19 -25.38 12.05
C PHE A 107 11.95 -26.70 11.92
N GLU A 108 11.41 -27.72 12.57
CA GLU A 108 11.89 -29.11 12.47
C GLU A 108 10.84 -29.96 11.74
N LEU A 109 11.26 -30.70 10.71
CA LEU A 109 10.36 -31.57 9.96
C LEU A 109 10.65 -33.04 10.29
N TYR A 110 9.63 -33.76 10.73
CA TYR A 110 9.72 -35.18 11.07
C TYR A 110 8.80 -36.02 10.19
N LYS A 111 9.15 -37.29 9.99
CA LYS A 111 8.28 -38.28 9.35
C LYS A 111 7.89 -39.32 10.39
N ASP A 112 6.59 -39.53 10.54
CA ASP A 112 6.06 -40.63 11.35
C ASP A 112 6.29 -41.98 10.64
N GLN A 113 6.20 -43.08 11.39
CA GLN A 113 6.30 -44.46 10.88
C GLN A 113 5.28 -44.75 9.76
N LYS A 114 4.14 -44.04 9.78
CA LYS A 114 3.09 -44.09 8.74
C LYS A 114 3.40 -43.23 7.50
N GLY A 115 4.58 -42.62 7.42
CA GLY A 115 4.99 -41.73 6.33
C GLY A 115 4.36 -40.34 6.35
N THR A 116 3.63 -39.97 7.42
CA THR A 116 3.03 -38.64 7.57
C THR A 116 4.09 -37.62 7.97
N LEU A 117 4.14 -36.49 7.28
CA LEU A 117 5.04 -35.39 7.59
C LEU A 117 4.46 -34.48 8.67
N TRP A 118 5.25 -34.26 9.72
CA TRP A 118 4.99 -33.38 10.83
C TRP A 118 5.96 -32.21 10.80
N VAL A 119 5.52 -31.06 11.29
CA VAL A 119 6.41 -29.93 11.56
C VAL A 119 6.28 -29.53 13.02
N GLY A 120 7.42 -29.31 13.67
CA GLY A 120 7.55 -28.71 14.99
C GLY A 120 8.28 -27.39 14.93
N MET A 121 8.13 -26.60 15.99
CA MET A 121 8.92 -25.42 16.23
C MET A 121 10.23 -25.82 16.94
N THR A 122 11.37 -25.23 16.54
CA THR A 122 12.64 -25.40 17.28
C THR A 122 12.60 -24.61 18.59
N GLU A 123 13.34 -25.01 19.63
CA GLU A 123 13.50 -24.25 20.89
C GLU A 123 13.82 -22.76 20.64
N LYS A 124 14.74 -22.49 19.71
CA LYS A 124 15.10 -21.13 19.31
C LYS A 124 13.93 -20.30 18.77
N ALA A 125 12.97 -20.93 18.11
CA ALA A 125 11.78 -20.26 17.59
C ALA A 125 10.74 -20.02 18.70
N GLU A 126 10.68 -20.90 19.70
CA GLU A 126 9.88 -20.68 20.91
C GLU A 126 10.41 -19.47 21.68
N ASP A 127 11.72 -19.41 21.94
CA ASP A 127 12.39 -18.28 22.59
C ASP A 127 12.10 -16.94 21.89
N LEU A 128 12.06 -16.95 20.55
CA LEU A 128 11.77 -15.77 19.76
C LEU A 128 10.31 -15.33 19.91
N LEU A 129 9.35 -16.25 20.01
CA LEU A 129 7.95 -15.89 20.25
C LEU A 129 7.73 -15.35 21.66
N GLU A 130 8.44 -15.88 22.65
CA GLU A 130 8.43 -15.32 24.00
C GLU A 130 9.05 -13.93 24.05
N GLU A 131 10.17 -13.72 23.34
CA GLU A 131 10.78 -12.41 23.18
C GLU A 131 9.82 -11.43 22.51
N GLU A 132 9.10 -11.84 21.47
CA GLU A 132 8.08 -11.02 20.82
C GLU A 132 7.00 -10.58 21.81
N GLU A 133 6.44 -11.50 22.57
CA GLU A 133 5.38 -11.22 23.54
C GLU A 133 5.84 -10.22 24.62
N ARG A 134 7.07 -10.38 25.12
CA ARG A 134 7.67 -9.41 26.05
C ARG A 134 7.85 -8.02 25.43
N GLU A 135 8.30 -7.95 24.18
CA GLU A 135 8.49 -6.66 23.50
C GLU A 135 7.14 -5.99 23.14
N ILE A 136 6.10 -6.77 22.83
CA ILE A 136 4.74 -6.25 22.62
C ILE A 136 4.19 -5.68 23.93
N GLU A 137 4.39 -6.37 25.06
CA GLU A 137 3.95 -5.87 26.36
C GLU A 137 4.63 -4.54 26.72
N LYS A 138 5.95 -4.44 26.53
CA LYS A 138 6.69 -3.18 26.71
C LYS A 138 6.24 -2.08 25.76
N HIS A 139 5.80 -2.42 24.54
CA HIS A 139 5.32 -1.47 23.55
C HIS A 139 3.85 -1.06 23.78
N SER A 140 3.13 -1.71 24.70
CA SER A 140 1.68 -1.57 24.83
C SER A 140 1.24 -0.14 25.14
N ASP A 141 1.98 0.59 25.98
CA ASP A 141 1.63 1.98 26.31
C ASP A 141 1.75 2.91 25.10
N LYS A 142 2.79 2.68 24.28
CA LYS A 142 2.97 3.43 23.02
C LYS A 142 1.91 3.06 22.00
N ALA A 143 1.54 1.79 21.92
CA ALA A 143 0.44 1.34 21.08
C ALA A 143 -0.90 1.93 21.53
N ALA A 144 -1.13 2.07 22.84
CA ALA A 144 -2.31 2.74 23.40
C ALA A 144 -2.36 4.23 23.04
N GLU A 145 -1.22 4.94 23.11
CA GLU A 145 -1.11 6.32 22.60
C GLU A 145 -1.50 6.39 21.12
N TYR A 146 -0.95 5.51 20.28
CA TYR A 146 -1.26 5.50 18.84
C TYR A 146 -2.72 5.18 18.54
N VAL A 147 -3.31 4.20 19.22
CA VAL A 147 -4.75 3.88 19.09
C VAL A 147 -5.60 5.07 19.53
N THR A 148 -5.26 5.73 20.63
CA THR A 148 -5.98 6.92 21.10
C THR A 148 -5.90 8.05 20.07
N ARG A 149 -4.72 8.29 19.48
CA ARG A 149 -4.54 9.30 18.43
C ARG A 149 -5.30 8.96 17.14
N LEU A 150 -5.41 7.67 16.79
CA LEU A 150 -6.30 7.24 15.70
C LEU A 150 -7.76 7.59 15.98
N LEU A 151 -8.24 7.37 17.21
CA LEU A 151 -9.58 7.77 17.62
C LEU A 151 -9.74 9.30 17.56
N MET A 152 -8.75 10.06 18.04
CA MET A 152 -8.75 11.52 18.00
C MET A 152 -8.79 12.07 16.56
N MET A 153 -8.18 11.40 15.58
CA MET A 153 -8.27 11.79 14.16
C MET A 153 -9.64 11.47 13.52
N SER A 154 -10.41 10.54 14.08
CA SER A 154 -11.72 10.17 13.54
C SER A 154 -12.77 11.26 13.79
N ILE A 155 -13.72 11.42 12.87
CA ILE A 155 -14.78 12.44 12.96
C ILE A 155 -15.71 12.19 14.17
N ASP A 156 -16.04 10.93 14.39
CA ASP A 156 -16.97 10.50 15.45
C ASP A 156 -16.23 10.10 16.74
N LYS A 157 -14.90 10.25 16.80
CA LYS A 157 -14.04 9.80 17.91
C LYS A 157 -14.21 8.31 18.26
N ARG A 158 -14.64 7.52 17.28
CA ARG A 158 -14.86 6.08 17.38
C ARG A 158 -14.41 5.37 16.12
N LEU A 159 -13.89 4.15 16.28
CA LEU A 159 -13.47 3.29 15.18
C LEU A 159 -13.93 1.85 15.45
N ARG A 160 -14.32 1.12 14.41
CA ARG A 160 -14.67 -0.31 14.56
C ARG A 160 -13.48 -1.10 15.07
N VAL A 161 -13.70 -1.90 16.11
CA VAL A 161 -12.66 -2.77 16.72
C VAL A 161 -12.07 -3.70 15.67
N ASP A 162 -12.91 -4.26 14.79
CA ASP A 162 -12.46 -5.11 13.71
C ASP A 162 -11.47 -4.41 12.79
N LYS A 163 -11.72 -3.16 12.41
CA LYS A 163 -10.84 -2.43 11.49
C LYS A 163 -9.45 -2.31 12.10
N ILE A 164 -9.33 -1.92 13.37
CA ILE A 164 -8.06 -1.82 14.09
C ILE A 164 -7.37 -3.18 14.15
N ALA A 165 -8.11 -4.25 14.45
CA ALA A 165 -7.56 -5.59 14.55
C ALA A 165 -6.95 -6.13 13.23
N HIS A 166 -7.42 -5.67 12.06
CA HIS A 166 -6.89 -6.12 10.76
C HIS A 166 -5.41 -5.76 10.54
N PHE A 167 -4.91 -4.71 11.18
CA PHE A 167 -3.51 -4.29 11.09
C PHE A 167 -2.83 -4.28 12.47
N ARG A 168 -3.30 -5.14 13.40
CA ARG A 168 -2.69 -5.36 14.71
C ARG A 168 -1.16 -5.51 14.62
N ARG A 169 -0.69 -6.27 13.63
CA ARG A 169 0.74 -6.54 13.42
C ARG A 169 1.50 -5.32 12.93
N ASP A 170 0.85 -4.43 12.18
CA ASP A 170 1.47 -3.20 11.70
C ASP A 170 1.57 -2.15 12.82
N LEU A 171 0.64 -2.15 13.80
CA LEU A 171 0.69 -1.29 15.00
C LEU A 171 1.47 -1.89 16.19
N GLY A 172 1.80 -3.19 16.16
CA GLY A 172 2.42 -3.85 17.32
C GLY A 172 1.44 -4.17 18.45
N LEU A 173 0.16 -4.40 18.11
CA LEU A 173 -0.87 -4.81 19.06
C LEU A 173 -0.84 -6.33 19.30
N PRO A 174 -1.14 -6.79 20.53
CA PRO A 174 -1.12 -8.21 20.87
C PRO A 174 -2.26 -9.00 20.20
N MET A 175 -2.14 -10.33 20.24
CA MET A 175 -3.13 -11.27 19.69
C MET A 175 -4.50 -11.13 20.36
N ASP A 176 -4.51 -10.90 21.66
CA ASP A 176 -5.69 -10.75 22.51
C ASP A 176 -6.23 -9.31 22.53
N PHE A 177 -5.87 -8.51 21.52
CA PHE A 177 -6.32 -7.11 21.34
C PHE A 177 -7.81 -6.94 21.67
N ARG A 178 -8.68 -7.74 21.03
CA ARG A 178 -10.15 -7.66 21.22
C ARG A 178 -10.61 -7.98 22.64
N GLY A 179 -9.85 -8.80 23.37
CA GLY A 179 -10.30 -9.45 24.59
C GLY A 179 -9.77 -8.81 25.86
N LYS A 180 -8.46 -8.71 26.03
CA LYS A 180 -7.84 -8.22 27.27
C LYS A 180 -7.25 -6.83 27.13
N TRP A 181 -6.48 -6.62 26.05
CA TRP A 181 -5.70 -5.40 25.87
C TRP A 181 -6.57 -4.14 25.81
N VAL A 182 -7.71 -4.21 25.11
CA VAL A 182 -8.62 -3.05 24.98
C VAL A 182 -9.20 -2.60 26.34
N PHE A 183 -9.32 -3.49 27.32
CA PHE A 183 -9.82 -3.12 28.66
C PHE A 183 -8.69 -2.72 29.63
N LYS A 184 -7.42 -2.76 29.21
CA LYS A 184 -6.27 -2.36 30.03
C LYS A 184 -6.17 -0.85 30.21
N TYR A 185 -6.75 -0.07 29.30
CA TYR A 185 -6.65 1.40 29.26
C TYR A 185 -8.04 2.07 29.29
N PRO A 186 -8.86 1.83 30.33
CA PRO A 186 -10.23 2.35 30.43
C PRO A 186 -10.32 3.88 30.47
N GLU A 187 -9.24 4.54 30.89
CA GLU A 187 -9.11 6.01 30.90
C GLU A 187 -8.97 6.61 29.49
N LEU A 188 -8.45 5.84 28.53
CA LEU A 188 -8.19 6.33 27.17
C LEU A 188 -9.37 6.06 26.24
N PHE A 189 -9.89 4.84 26.26
CA PHE A 189 -10.94 4.39 25.35
C PHE A 189 -11.79 3.27 25.94
N ARG A 190 -13.00 3.11 25.40
CA ARG A 190 -13.99 2.11 25.84
C ARG A 190 -14.60 1.39 24.65
N VAL A 191 -14.95 0.12 24.85
CA VAL A 191 -15.73 -0.65 23.87
C VAL A 191 -17.22 -0.34 24.02
N VAL A 192 -17.85 0.05 22.92
CA VAL A 192 -19.29 0.30 22.81
C VAL A 192 -19.86 -0.56 21.70
N LYS A 193 -21.00 -1.20 21.96
CA LYS A 193 -21.75 -1.96 20.95
C LYS A 193 -22.77 -1.03 20.31
N SER A 194 -22.79 -0.99 18.99
CA SER A 194 -23.85 -0.28 18.27
C SER A 194 -25.10 -1.14 18.24
N GLU A 195 -26.24 -0.56 18.64
CA GLU A 195 -27.55 -1.24 18.60
C GLU A 195 -28.02 -1.52 17.16
N GLU A 196 -27.56 -0.72 16.18
CA GLU A 196 -28.00 -0.82 14.79
C GLU A 196 -27.31 -1.93 14.00
N ASP A 197 -26.04 -2.18 14.30
CA ASP A 197 -25.15 -2.98 13.46
C ASP A 197 -24.61 -4.24 14.16
N GLU A 198 -24.91 -4.42 15.46
CA GLU A 198 -24.32 -5.42 16.37
C GLU A 198 -22.77 -5.40 16.43
N ASN A 199 -22.14 -4.41 15.80
CA ASN A 199 -20.69 -4.28 15.71
C ASN A 199 -20.11 -3.59 16.95
N GLU A 200 -18.90 -4.00 17.33
CA GLU A 200 -18.12 -3.40 18.41
C GLU A 200 -17.28 -2.21 17.89
N TYR A 201 -17.42 -1.08 18.57
CA TYR A 201 -16.69 0.15 18.33
C TYR A 201 -15.81 0.47 19.53
N LEU A 202 -14.61 0.97 19.25
CA LEU A 202 -13.74 1.58 20.23
C LEU A 202 -13.99 3.08 20.21
N GLU A 203 -14.40 3.65 21.34
CA GLU A 203 -14.74 5.07 21.51
C GLU A 203 -13.72 5.76 22.42
N LEU A 204 -13.33 6.98 22.08
CA LEU A 204 -12.45 7.82 22.90
C LEU A 204 -13.16 8.23 24.20
N VAL A 205 -12.50 8.05 25.34
CA VAL A 205 -13.02 8.47 26.65
C VAL A 205 -12.53 9.86 27.01
N GLU A 206 -11.22 10.09 26.96
CA GLU A 206 -10.58 11.35 27.34
C GLU A 206 -9.79 11.94 26.17
N TRP A 207 -10.02 13.24 25.90
CA TRP A 207 -9.21 13.98 24.94
C TRP A 207 -7.93 14.52 25.61
N LYS A 208 -6.78 13.94 25.24
CA LYS A 208 -5.47 14.42 25.71
C LYS A 208 -4.87 15.39 24.72
N SER A 209 -4.92 16.69 25.02
CA SER A 209 -4.38 17.75 24.14
C SER A 209 -2.89 17.58 23.85
N GLU A 210 -2.11 17.04 24.79
CA GLU A 210 -0.69 16.72 24.60
C GLU A 210 -0.42 15.74 23.44
N TRP A 211 -1.41 14.90 23.11
CA TRP A 211 -1.31 13.90 22.04
C TRP A 211 -1.86 14.41 20.70
N ALA A 212 -2.52 15.57 20.70
CA ALA A 212 -3.09 16.22 19.51
C ALA A 212 -2.04 16.95 18.65
N VAL A 213 -0.79 16.49 18.69
CA VAL A 213 0.35 17.01 17.93
C VAL A 213 0.79 15.93 16.96
N THR A 214 0.92 16.25 15.67
CA THR A 214 1.35 15.29 14.64
C THR A 214 2.80 14.86 14.80
N GLU A 215 3.16 13.69 14.27
CA GLU A 215 4.57 13.24 14.26
C GLU A 215 5.44 14.16 13.40
N LEU A 216 4.85 14.82 12.39
CA LEU A 216 5.51 15.84 11.61
C LEU A 216 5.82 17.10 12.44
N GLU A 217 4.86 17.60 13.22
CA GLU A 217 5.06 18.70 14.17
C GLU A 217 6.13 18.36 15.21
N LYS A 218 6.09 17.16 15.81
CA LYS A 218 7.10 16.71 16.77
C LYS A 218 8.51 16.68 16.18
N LYS A 219 8.66 16.33 14.90
CA LYS A 219 9.95 16.36 14.21
C LYS A 219 10.40 17.79 13.90
N ALA A 220 9.49 18.66 13.48
CA ALA A 220 9.79 20.06 13.19
C ALA A 220 10.19 20.83 14.46
N GLY A 221 9.45 20.67 15.57
CA GLY A 221 9.76 21.32 16.85
C GLY A 221 11.11 20.91 17.44
N LYS A 222 11.57 19.66 17.20
CA LYS A 222 12.92 19.22 17.58
C LYS A 222 14.04 19.89 16.79
N ILE A 223 13.75 20.37 15.58
CA ILE A 223 14.74 20.99 14.69
C ILE A 223 14.83 22.49 14.97
N ASP A 224 13.67 23.15 15.16
CA ASP A 224 13.62 24.62 15.27
C ASP A 224 13.72 25.15 16.71
N GLY A 225 13.62 24.29 17.75
CA GLY A 225 13.75 24.70 19.15
C GLY A 225 12.67 25.68 19.64
N VAL A 226 11.67 25.96 18.80
CA VAL A 226 10.52 26.81 19.11
C VAL A 226 9.44 25.94 19.74
N GLU A 227 9.09 26.23 20.99
CA GLU A 227 7.82 25.81 21.58
C GLU A 227 6.70 26.54 20.82
N VAL A 228 6.29 25.97 19.69
CA VAL A 228 5.03 26.35 19.04
C VAL A 228 3.94 26.12 20.08
N ASP A 229 2.92 26.98 20.14
CA ASP A 229 1.81 26.84 21.08
C ASP A 229 1.00 25.59 20.72
N LEU A 230 1.48 24.41 21.14
CA LEU A 230 1.05 23.07 20.74
C LEU A 230 -0.34 22.70 21.29
N CYS A 231 -1.00 23.62 21.98
CA CYS A 231 -2.18 23.34 22.80
C CYS A 231 -3.51 23.36 22.03
N SER A 232 -3.54 23.75 20.75
CA SER A 232 -4.78 23.79 19.96
C SER A 232 -4.60 23.24 18.56
N PRO A 233 -5.27 22.11 18.20
CA PRO A 233 -5.23 21.59 16.85
C PRO A 233 -5.94 22.58 15.92
N GLY A 234 -5.16 23.28 15.09
CA GLY A 234 -5.63 24.35 14.21
C GLY A 234 -5.18 24.18 12.77
N LYS A 235 -4.95 25.30 12.09
CA LYS A 235 -4.36 25.33 10.75
C LYS A 235 -2.84 25.19 10.85
N LEU A 236 -2.28 24.31 10.02
CA LEU A 236 -0.86 24.02 9.93
C LEU A 236 -0.33 24.41 8.55
N SER A 237 0.90 24.90 8.49
CA SER A 237 1.62 25.24 7.25
C SER A 237 2.91 24.44 7.10
N LEU A 238 2.96 23.24 7.67
CA LEU A 238 4.16 22.40 7.65
C LEU A 238 4.41 21.77 6.29
N ALA A 239 5.69 21.74 5.92
CA ALA A 239 6.18 21.03 4.76
C ALA A 239 6.46 19.56 5.11
N PHE A 240 6.11 18.66 4.20
CA PHE A 240 6.42 17.24 4.30
C PHE A 240 7.84 16.98 3.78
N PRO A 241 8.69 16.25 4.53
CA PRO A 241 9.95 15.75 4.02
C PRO A 241 9.74 14.94 2.74
N MET A 242 10.57 15.18 1.73
CA MET A 242 10.47 14.54 0.43
C MET A 242 11.76 13.83 0.08
N ASN A 243 11.64 12.55 -0.28
CA ASN A 243 12.74 11.74 -0.79
C ASN A 243 12.38 11.27 -2.20
N PHE A 244 13.14 11.74 -3.18
CA PHE A 244 12.97 11.35 -4.58
C PHE A 244 14.05 10.34 -4.99
N PRO A 245 13.71 9.32 -5.79
CA PRO A 245 14.72 8.43 -6.33
C PRO A 245 15.69 9.20 -7.23
N PRO A 246 16.98 8.82 -7.26
CA PRO A 246 18.02 9.55 -8.00
C PRO A 246 17.73 9.65 -9.51
N ASN A 247 16.98 8.69 -10.06
CA ASN A 247 16.64 8.64 -11.48
C ASN A 247 15.40 9.48 -11.84
N TYR A 248 14.75 10.13 -10.88
CA TYR A 248 13.53 10.88 -11.12
C TYR A 248 13.81 12.29 -11.65
N LYS A 249 14.11 12.40 -12.94
CA LYS A 249 14.40 13.68 -13.62
C LYS A 249 13.21 14.64 -13.71
N THR A 250 12.00 14.19 -13.37
CA THR A 250 10.78 15.01 -13.49
C THR A 250 10.53 15.92 -12.28
N VAL A 251 11.33 15.87 -11.21
CA VAL A 251 11.22 16.84 -10.09
C VAL A 251 11.33 18.28 -10.62
N TYR A 252 12.26 18.52 -11.54
CA TYR A 252 12.51 19.85 -12.11
C TYR A 252 11.27 20.42 -12.83
N ARG A 253 10.48 19.57 -13.52
CA ARG A 253 9.27 20.00 -14.23
C ARG A 253 8.10 20.35 -13.31
N TYR A 254 8.06 19.78 -12.11
CA TYR A 254 6.95 19.96 -11.16
C TYR A 254 7.34 20.72 -9.90
N GLY A 255 8.56 21.25 -9.83
CA GLY A 255 9.11 21.94 -8.65
C GLY A 255 8.19 23.04 -8.11
N GLY A 256 7.68 23.92 -8.98
CA GLY A 256 6.76 25.00 -8.56
C GLY A 256 5.43 24.49 -8.00
N LYS A 257 4.88 23.39 -8.53
CA LYS A 257 3.65 22.78 -8.00
C LYS A 257 3.89 22.11 -6.65
N ILE A 258 5.07 21.52 -6.47
CA ILE A 258 5.51 20.92 -5.21
C ILE A 258 5.68 22.02 -4.16
N ASP A 259 6.40 23.10 -4.48
CA ASP A 259 6.62 24.24 -3.58
C ASP A 259 5.29 24.88 -3.13
N HIS A 260 4.38 25.13 -4.07
CA HIS A 260 3.06 25.66 -3.74
C HIS A 260 2.24 24.70 -2.86
N PHE A 261 2.35 23.39 -3.07
CA PHE A 261 1.73 22.40 -2.19
C PHE A 261 2.36 22.43 -0.78
N GLN A 262 3.68 22.53 -0.68
CA GLN A 262 4.39 22.54 0.61
C GLN A 262 4.04 23.77 1.44
N LYS A 263 3.95 24.96 0.84
CA LYS A 263 3.62 26.22 1.52
C LYS A 263 2.15 26.37 1.94
N ARG A 264 1.25 25.56 1.40
CA ARG A 264 -0.19 25.71 1.62
C ARG A 264 -0.60 25.41 3.07
N GLU A 265 -1.51 26.19 3.62
CA GLU A 265 -2.12 25.88 4.92
C GLU A 265 -3.14 24.74 4.81
N TYR A 266 -3.23 23.93 5.85
CA TYR A 266 -4.20 22.85 5.95
C TYR A 266 -4.60 22.62 7.40
N LEU A 267 -5.84 22.19 7.58
CA LEU A 267 -6.34 21.80 8.89
C LEU A 267 -5.61 20.57 9.46
N SER A 268 -5.22 20.63 10.74
CA SER A 268 -4.56 19.53 11.46
C SER A 268 -5.38 18.23 11.39
N PRO A 269 -4.73 17.05 11.34
CA PRO A 269 -5.42 15.76 11.44
C PRO A 269 -6.33 15.63 12.67
N TYR A 270 -5.98 16.30 13.78
CA TYR A 270 -6.72 16.26 15.04
C TYR A 270 -7.82 17.32 15.16
N ALA A 271 -7.84 18.32 14.27
CA ALA A 271 -8.87 19.35 14.28
C ALA A 271 -10.17 18.86 13.62
N ASP A 272 -11.30 19.49 13.97
CA ASP A 272 -12.61 19.07 13.46
C ASP A 272 -12.75 19.42 11.98
N ALA A 273 -12.92 18.38 11.16
CA ALA A 273 -12.97 18.49 9.72
C ALA A 273 -14.39 18.39 9.16
N ARG A 274 -15.45 18.42 9.98
CA ARG A 274 -16.85 18.30 9.53
C ARG A 274 -17.24 19.31 8.46
N GLU A 275 -16.75 20.55 8.57
CA GLU A 275 -17.05 21.65 7.66
C GLU A 275 -16.17 21.67 6.40
N LEU A 276 -15.12 20.83 6.35
CA LEU A 276 -14.16 20.87 5.24
C LEU A 276 -14.78 20.40 3.91
N GLU A 277 -14.72 21.24 2.88
CA GLU A 277 -15.31 20.95 1.57
C GLU A 277 -14.52 19.85 0.84
N ALA A 278 -15.24 18.82 0.39
CA ALA A 278 -14.65 17.70 -0.34
C ALA A 278 -14.19 18.14 -1.74
N GLY A 279 -12.96 17.76 -2.11
CA GLY A 279 -12.37 18.12 -3.40
C GLY A 279 -11.64 19.47 -3.40
N SER A 280 -11.71 20.21 -2.29
CA SER A 280 -10.86 21.39 -2.09
C SER A 280 -9.38 21.00 -2.02
N GLN A 281 -8.55 21.97 -2.32
CA GLN A 281 -7.10 21.86 -2.26
C GLN A 281 -6.56 21.67 -0.83
N GLU A 282 -7.27 22.22 0.15
CA GLU A 282 -7.01 22.03 1.58
C GLU A 282 -7.38 20.59 2.01
N PHE A 283 -8.51 20.08 1.55
CA PHE A 283 -8.96 18.70 1.79
C PHE A 283 -7.95 17.66 1.32
N ASP A 284 -7.40 17.83 0.11
CA ASP A 284 -6.34 16.94 -0.40
C ASP A 284 -5.07 17.01 0.46
N LYS A 285 -4.67 18.19 0.94
CA LYS A 285 -3.48 18.35 1.78
C LYS A 285 -3.68 17.74 3.17
N ARG A 286 -4.85 17.93 3.78
CA ARG A 286 -5.21 17.27 5.05
C ARG A 286 -5.22 15.75 4.91
N ALA A 287 -5.72 15.21 3.80
CA ALA A 287 -5.68 13.77 3.56
C ALA A 287 -4.24 13.22 3.47
N VAL A 288 -3.32 13.98 2.86
CA VAL A 288 -1.87 13.66 2.89
C VAL A 288 -1.34 13.67 4.32
N ALA A 289 -1.71 14.66 5.13
CA ALA A 289 -1.30 14.74 6.53
C ALA A 289 -1.81 13.55 7.36
N ILE A 290 -3.07 13.14 7.19
CA ILE A 290 -3.63 11.95 7.87
C ILE A 290 -2.89 10.68 7.45
N MET A 291 -2.62 10.49 6.16
CA MET A 291 -1.89 9.31 5.69
C MET A 291 -0.46 9.28 6.23
N HIS A 292 0.21 10.44 6.28
CA HIS A 292 1.53 10.58 6.89
C HIS A 292 1.50 10.20 8.37
N GLU A 293 0.52 10.71 9.11
CA GLU A 293 0.33 10.43 10.53
C GLU A 293 0.04 8.94 10.79
N LEU A 294 -0.91 8.36 10.03
CA LEU A 294 -1.28 6.94 10.14
C LEU A 294 -0.13 6.00 9.82
N LEU A 295 0.64 6.29 8.75
CA LEU A 295 1.86 5.53 8.44
C LEU A 295 2.91 5.74 9.54
N SER A 296 2.99 6.93 10.13
CA SER A 296 3.91 7.22 11.23
C SER A 296 3.60 6.41 12.49
N PHE A 297 2.40 5.87 12.66
CA PHE A 297 2.08 4.97 13.78
C PHE A 297 2.46 3.52 13.52
N THR A 298 2.62 3.11 12.27
CA THR A 298 3.00 1.73 11.98
C THR A 298 4.47 1.50 12.30
N LEU A 299 4.80 0.27 12.70
CA LEU A 299 6.16 -0.10 13.12
C LEU A 299 7.17 0.08 11.98
N GLU A 300 6.79 -0.30 10.76
CA GLU A 300 7.63 -0.19 9.56
C GLU A 300 7.39 1.10 8.76
N LYS A 301 6.53 2.01 9.21
CA LYS A 301 6.15 3.19 8.41
C LYS A 301 5.59 2.83 7.02
N ARG A 302 4.95 1.67 6.97
CA ARG A 302 4.35 1.01 5.80
C ARG A 302 2.96 0.50 6.14
N LEU A 303 2.06 0.50 5.17
CA LEU A 303 0.73 -0.12 5.29
C LEU A 303 0.19 -0.60 3.94
N VAL A 304 -0.72 -1.56 3.95
CA VAL A 304 -1.47 -1.97 2.74
C VAL A 304 -2.45 -0.86 2.34
N THR A 305 -2.55 -0.54 1.05
CA THR A 305 -3.46 0.50 0.55
C THR A 305 -4.92 0.26 0.91
N ASP A 306 -5.33 -1.00 0.91
CA ASP A 306 -6.71 -1.39 1.19
C ASP A 306 -7.10 -0.93 2.60
N HIS A 307 -6.22 -1.10 3.59
CA HIS A 307 -6.46 -0.65 4.95
C HIS A 307 -6.66 0.87 5.03
N LEU A 308 -5.89 1.66 4.28
CA LEU A 308 -6.09 3.12 4.19
C LEU A 308 -7.47 3.47 3.64
N THR A 309 -7.92 2.75 2.60
CA THR A 309 -9.24 2.99 2.00
C THR A 309 -10.40 2.58 2.91
N HIS A 310 -10.19 1.61 3.81
CA HIS A 310 -11.20 1.18 4.79
C HIS A 310 -11.52 2.26 5.83
N PHE A 311 -10.58 3.17 6.14
CA PHE A 311 -10.77 4.28 7.09
C PHE A 311 -11.21 5.59 6.44
N ARG A 312 -11.52 5.55 5.15
CA ARG A 312 -11.80 6.75 4.37
C ARG A 312 -12.96 7.58 4.92
N ARG A 313 -14.01 6.91 5.43
CA ARG A 313 -15.20 7.59 5.96
C ARG A 313 -14.88 8.24 7.31
N GLU A 314 -14.21 7.49 8.18
CA GLU A 314 -13.89 7.89 9.55
C GLU A 314 -12.92 9.07 9.61
N PHE A 315 -11.96 9.15 8.68
CA PHE A 315 -10.98 10.26 8.64
C PHE A 315 -11.32 11.37 7.63
N LYS A 316 -12.46 11.29 6.95
CA LYS A 316 -12.87 12.21 5.88
C LYS A 316 -11.82 12.33 4.77
N MET A 317 -11.49 11.21 4.10
CA MET A 317 -10.50 11.17 3.01
C MET A 317 -11.13 11.08 1.60
N PRO A 318 -10.42 11.52 0.54
CA PRO A 318 -10.90 11.44 -0.84
C PRO A 318 -11.19 10.00 -1.32
N GLN A 319 -12.17 9.85 -2.22
CA GLN A 319 -12.49 8.56 -2.85
C GLN A 319 -11.32 7.97 -3.65
N LYS A 320 -10.57 8.82 -4.36
CA LYS A 320 -9.48 8.41 -5.25
C LYS A 320 -8.12 8.47 -4.54
N LEU A 321 -8.00 7.81 -3.38
CA LEU A 321 -6.80 7.86 -2.53
C LEU A 321 -5.52 7.44 -3.25
N MET A 322 -5.61 6.39 -4.09
CA MET A 322 -4.48 5.94 -4.92
C MET A 322 -3.93 7.04 -5.84
N ARG A 323 -4.81 7.90 -6.40
CA ARG A 323 -4.38 9.03 -7.23
C ARG A 323 -3.57 10.04 -6.42
N LEU A 324 -3.95 10.25 -5.17
CA LEU A 324 -3.26 11.16 -4.25
C LEU A 324 -1.88 10.59 -3.88
N LEU A 325 -1.79 9.32 -3.52
CA LEU A 325 -0.53 8.63 -3.23
C LEU A 325 0.45 8.71 -4.43
N LEU A 326 0.00 8.39 -5.63
CA LEU A 326 0.83 8.45 -6.84
C LEU A 326 1.22 9.87 -7.27
N LYS A 327 0.40 10.87 -6.92
CA LYS A 327 0.68 12.30 -7.15
C LYS A 327 1.80 12.77 -6.21
N HIS A 328 1.76 12.37 -4.95
CA HIS A 328 2.71 12.77 -3.90
C HIS A 328 3.83 11.73 -3.69
N PHE A 329 4.43 11.27 -4.78
CA PHE A 329 5.40 10.16 -4.77
C PHE A 329 6.72 10.47 -4.01
N GLY A 330 7.04 11.74 -3.78
CA GLY A 330 8.19 12.13 -2.96
C GLY A 330 7.95 11.95 -1.45
N ILE A 331 6.69 11.93 -1.03
CA ILE A 331 6.28 11.71 0.37
C ILE A 331 5.96 10.22 0.57
N PHE A 332 5.20 9.65 -0.37
CA PHE A 332 4.77 8.25 -0.32
C PHE A 332 5.33 7.45 -1.48
N TYR A 333 5.85 6.27 -1.20
CA TYR A 333 6.15 5.29 -2.22
C TYR A 333 5.07 4.19 -2.24
N VAL A 334 4.60 3.81 -3.42
CA VAL A 334 3.64 2.71 -3.59
C VAL A 334 4.33 1.56 -4.30
N SER A 335 4.57 0.47 -3.57
CA SER A 335 5.06 -0.79 -4.15
C SER A 335 3.92 -1.55 -4.82
N GLU A 336 4.21 -2.02 -6.02
CA GLU A 336 3.31 -2.84 -6.84
C GLU A 336 3.66 -4.33 -6.81
N ARG A 337 4.67 -4.70 -6.03
CA ARG A 337 5.07 -6.10 -5.95
C ARG A 337 4.02 -6.87 -5.16
N GLY A 338 3.41 -7.85 -5.83
CA GLY A 338 2.48 -8.80 -5.23
C GLY A 338 1.01 -8.43 -5.45
N LYS A 339 0.12 -9.17 -4.79
CA LYS A 339 -1.33 -9.08 -5.01
C LYS A 339 -1.95 -7.77 -4.48
N ARG A 340 -1.36 -7.16 -3.46
CA ARG A 340 -1.85 -5.93 -2.83
C ARG A 340 -0.76 -4.86 -2.87
N PHE A 341 -1.17 -3.61 -3.04
CA PHE A 341 -0.24 -2.48 -3.03
C PHE A 341 0.15 -2.12 -1.59
N HIS A 342 1.42 -1.79 -1.40
CA HIS A 342 1.94 -1.32 -0.12
C HIS A 342 2.40 0.13 -0.24
N VAL A 343 1.97 0.97 0.69
CA VAL A 343 2.39 2.36 0.81
C VAL A 343 3.47 2.46 1.86
N PHE A 344 4.53 3.19 1.55
CA PHE A 344 5.64 3.49 2.43
C PHE A 344 5.75 4.99 2.62
N LEU A 345 6.19 5.39 3.79
CA LEU A 345 6.63 6.75 4.05
C LEU A 345 8.10 6.90 3.61
N SER A 346 8.36 7.68 2.55
CA SER A 346 9.69 7.75 1.93
C SER A 346 10.77 8.34 2.84
N GLU A 347 10.39 9.24 3.75
CA GLU A 347 11.30 9.84 4.74
C GLU A 347 11.80 8.88 5.81
N ALA A 348 11.10 7.76 6.03
CA ALA A 348 11.42 6.82 7.10
C ALA A 348 12.54 5.84 6.75
N TYR A 349 12.92 5.78 5.47
CA TYR A 349 13.82 4.77 4.93
C TYR A 349 15.09 5.39 4.37
N GLN A 350 16.22 4.73 4.65
CA GLN A 350 17.49 4.99 3.99
C GLN A 350 17.88 3.72 3.22
N GLY A 351 17.74 3.77 1.89
CA GLY A 351 17.82 2.58 1.06
C GLY A 351 16.74 1.56 1.44
N SER A 352 17.16 0.35 1.81
CA SER A 352 16.24 -0.76 2.13
C SER A 352 15.91 -0.90 3.62
N GLU A 353 16.50 -0.05 4.45
CA GLU A 353 16.39 -0.13 5.91
C GLU A 353 15.63 1.07 6.49
N LEU A 354 14.92 0.79 7.59
CA LEU A 354 14.21 1.81 8.36
C LEU A 354 15.21 2.59 9.22
N ILE A 355 15.12 3.92 9.20
CA ILE A 355 16.05 4.81 9.92
C ILE A 355 15.87 4.66 11.44
N GLN A 356 14.63 4.75 11.93
CA GLN A 356 14.31 4.63 13.35
C GLN A 356 13.68 3.27 13.63
N LYS A 357 14.48 2.35 14.19
CA LYS A 357 14.05 0.98 14.52
C LYS A 357 13.58 0.91 15.97
N CYS A 358 12.35 0.43 16.20
CA CYS A 358 11.90 0.08 17.54
C CYS A 358 12.32 -1.36 17.89
N PRO A 359 12.28 -1.76 19.17
CA PRO A 359 12.67 -3.13 19.59
C PRO A 359 11.96 -4.24 18.82
N LEU A 360 10.67 -4.06 18.51
CA LEU A 360 9.90 -5.00 17.69
C LEU A 360 10.46 -5.15 16.26
N ILE A 361 10.97 -4.07 15.65
CA ILE A 361 11.62 -4.15 14.33
C ILE A 361 12.95 -4.88 14.41
N LEU A 362 13.76 -4.63 15.45
CA LEU A 362 15.02 -5.34 15.66
C LEU A 362 14.79 -6.84 15.87
N TRP A 363 13.74 -7.19 16.60
CA TRP A 363 13.29 -8.58 16.74
C TRP A 363 12.90 -9.19 15.38
N ARG A 364 12.15 -8.47 14.53
CA ARG A 364 11.83 -8.94 13.16
C ARG A 364 13.07 -9.19 12.32
N GLU A 365 14.06 -8.30 12.41
CA GLU A 365 15.35 -8.45 11.72
C GLU A 365 16.10 -9.69 12.21
N LYS A 366 16.08 -9.96 13.53
CA LYS A 366 16.64 -11.18 14.14
C LYS A 366 15.96 -12.44 13.60
N VAL A 367 14.62 -12.48 13.56
CA VAL A 367 13.87 -13.59 12.95
C VAL A 367 14.24 -13.74 11.47
N HIS A 368 14.28 -12.63 10.72
CA HIS A 368 14.63 -12.64 9.30
C HIS A 368 16.03 -13.19 9.03
N GLY A 369 17.01 -12.91 9.90
CA GLY A 369 18.36 -13.47 9.81
C GLY A 369 18.44 -15.00 9.99
N LEU A 370 17.40 -15.63 10.54
CA LEU A 370 17.30 -17.08 10.70
C LEU A 370 16.58 -17.76 9.53
N ILE A 371 15.88 -16.98 8.72
CA ILE A 371 15.21 -17.43 7.51
C ILE A 371 16.29 -17.64 6.44
N GLY A 372 16.45 -18.87 5.94
CA GLY A 372 17.44 -19.20 4.90
C GLY A 372 17.07 -18.73 3.49
N TYR A 373 16.06 -17.87 3.36
CA TYR A 373 15.68 -17.25 2.10
C TYR A 373 16.69 -16.16 1.73
N ARG A 374 17.81 -16.56 1.13
CA ARG A 374 18.59 -15.66 0.29
C ARG A 374 17.81 -15.50 -1.01
N GLY A 375 17.07 -14.40 -1.15
CA GLY A 375 16.60 -13.98 -2.48
C GLY A 375 17.79 -14.01 -3.41
N LYS A 376 17.71 -14.75 -4.54
CA LYS A 376 18.78 -14.73 -5.53
C LYS A 376 19.06 -13.25 -5.82
N LYS A 377 20.32 -12.81 -5.70
CA LYS A 377 20.80 -11.56 -6.30
C LYS A 377 20.63 -11.73 -7.81
N LYS A 378 19.41 -11.61 -8.33
CA LYS A 378 19.26 -11.31 -9.74
C LYS A 378 19.99 -9.98 -9.90
N LYS A 379 21.01 -9.94 -10.75
CA LYS A 379 21.15 -8.77 -11.61
C LYS A 379 19.78 -8.65 -12.26
N ILE A 380 18.93 -7.78 -11.72
CA ILE A 380 17.63 -7.49 -12.32
C ILE A 380 18.02 -6.90 -13.67
N ALA A 381 17.82 -7.70 -14.72
CA ALA A 381 18.23 -7.35 -16.06
C ALA A 381 17.64 -5.99 -16.43
N THR A 382 18.44 -5.23 -17.16
CA THR A 382 18.17 -3.86 -17.57
C THR A 382 16.80 -3.74 -18.25
N PHE A 383 15.99 -2.85 -17.68
CA PHE A 383 14.85 -2.06 -18.18
C PHE A 383 13.80 -2.58 -19.20
N GLU A 384 13.95 -3.65 -19.99
CA GLU A 384 13.02 -3.89 -21.12
C GLU A 384 12.29 -5.24 -21.18
N GLU A 385 12.61 -6.22 -20.34
CA GLU A 385 11.90 -7.51 -20.37
C GLU A 385 11.40 -7.95 -18.99
N LEU A 386 10.18 -7.53 -18.64
CA LEU A 386 9.35 -8.24 -17.67
C LEU A 386 7.89 -8.20 -18.15
N SER A 387 7.59 -9.08 -19.11
CA SER A 387 6.26 -9.67 -19.25
C SER A 387 5.95 -10.49 -17.99
N ASP A 388 4.67 -10.51 -17.65
CA ASP A 388 4.05 -11.09 -16.46
C ASP A 388 4.53 -12.53 -16.21
N GLY A 389 5.48 -12.69 -15.30
CA GLY A 389 5.94 -13.97 -14.79
C GLY A 389 5.61 -14.05 -13.31
N GLU A 390 4.64 -14.89 -13.00
CA GLU A 390 4.16 -15.22 -11.65
C GLU A 390 5.31 -15.49 -10.67
N ASP A 391 5.00 -15.46 -9.35
CA ASP A 391 5.80 -15.76 -8.14
C ASP A 391 6.76 -16.98 -8.15
N THR A 392 6.97 -17.60 -9.31
CA THR A 392 7.89 -18.70 -9.66
C THR A 392 9.35 -18.49 -9.23
N ASP A 393 9.84 -17.26 -9.08
CA ASP A 393 11.27 -17.00 -8.82
C ASP A 393 11.70 -17.10 -7.35
N LEU A 394 10.76 -17.17 -6.38
CA LEU A 394 11.10 -17.35 -4.96
C LEU A 394 11.52 -18.79 -4.60
N PHE A 395 11.41 -19.73 -5.55
CA PHE A 395 11.43 -21.17 -5.25
C PHE A 395 12.23 -22.08 -6.20
N LYS A 396 13.02 -21.57 -7.15
CA LYS A 396 13.96 -22.44 -7.89
C LYS A 396 15.09 -22.92 -6.97
N SER A 397 15.07 -24.21 -6.66
CA SER A 397 16.12 -24.92 -5.91
C SER A 397 17.38 -25.01 -6.77
N ASP A 398 18.54 -24.63 -6.22
CA ASP A 398 19.82 -25.07 -6.76
C ASP A 398 19.98 -26.54 -6.33
N SER A 399 19.73 -27.47 -7.26
CA SER A 399 20.29 -28.81 -7.18
C SER A 399 21.48 -28.84 -8.12
N GLU A 400 22.68 -28.68 -7.57
CA GLU A 400 23.88 -29.20 -8.20
C GLU A 400 23.78 -30.73 -8.14
N ASP A 401 23.54 -31.35 -9.28
CA ASP A 401 23.91 -32.74 -9.52
C ASP A 401 24.31 -32.87 -11.00
N GLU A 402 25.61 -32.92 -11.23
CA GLU A 402 26.21 -33.44 -12.45
C GLU A 402 25.69 -34.85 -12.71
N ARG A 403 25.11 -35.08 -13.90
CA ARG A 403 25.28 -36.33 -14.66
C ARG A 403 24.89 -36.11 -16.12
N LEU A 404 25.93 -36.18 -16.95
CA LEU A 404 25.98 -36.24 -18.41
C LEU A 404 24.91 -37.16 -19.03
N ARG A 405 24.29 -36.71 -20.13
CA ARG A 405 24.04 -37.52 -21.36
C ARG A 405 23.48 -36.67 -22.51
N MET A 406 24.40 -36.36 -23.43
CA MET A 406 24.35 -36.35 -24.91
C MET A 406 23.04 -36.01 -25.65
N ASP A 407 23.17 -34.97 -26.49
CA ASP A 407 22.82 -34.81 -27.91
C ASP A 407 21.52 -35.42 -28.43
N LEU A 408 20.69 -34.56 -29.03
CA LEU A 408 20.20 -34.73 -30.40
C LEU A 408 19.86 -33.36 -30.99
N GLU A 409 20.58 -33.00 -32.05
CA GLU A 409 20.26 -31.95 -33.01
C GLU A 409 19.01 -32.36 -33.81
N GLU A 410 18.13 -31.40 -34.13
CA GLU A 410 17.49 -31.40 -35.45
C GLU A 410 17.05 -29.97 -35.81
N GLU A 411 17.66 -29.47 -36.88
CA GLU A 411 17.29 -28.26 -37.62
C GLU A 411 15.91 -28.43 -38.28
N GLY A 412 15.16 -27.33 -38.34
CA GLY A 412 13.97 -27.19 -39.18
C GLY A 412 13.80 -25.74 -39.60
N VAL A 413 14.05 -25.48 -40.87
CA VAL A 413 14.20 -24.18 -41.54
C VAL A 413 12.95 -23.87 -42.39
N ILE A 414 12.64 -22.56 -42.58
CA ILE A 414 11.77 -21.91 -43.63
C ILE A 414 10.24 -22.07 -43.42
N ASP A 415 9.33 -21.11 -43.69
CA ASP A 415 9.30 -19.69 -44.11
C ASP A 415 7.79 -19.31 -44.21
N GLY A 416 7.43 -18.02 -44.19
CA GLY A 416 6.06 -17.57 -44.48
C GLY A 416 5.65 -16.21 -43.92
N LEU A 417 6.30 -15.14 -44.40
CA LEU A 417 5.71 -13.89 -44.92
C LEU A 417 4.33 -13.41 -44.39
N ASP A 418 4.23 -12.22 -43.78
CA ASP A 418 4.11 -10.93 -44.49
C ASP A 418 3.78 -9.74 -43.54
N ASP A 419 4.34 -8.60 -43.97
CA ASP A 419 3.88 -7.20 -43.87
C ASP A 419 3.88 -6.40 -42.56
N ASP A 420 4.92 -5.55 -42.49
CA ASP A 420 4.84 -4.08 -42.62
C ASP A 420 3.93 -3.30 -41.66
N GLU A 421 4.54 -2.50 -40.78
CA GLU A 421 4.71 -1.06 -41.02
C GLU A 421 5.43 -0.39 -39.83
N MET A 422 6.56 0.23 -40.13
CA MET A 422 7.23 1.20 -39.28
C MET A 422 6.43 2.51 -39.29
N MET A 423 5.83 2.90 -38.17
CA MET A 423 5.42 4.30 -37.95
C MET A 423 5.99 4.85 -36.65
N ASP A 424 7.12 5.53 -36.84
CA ASP A 424 7.44 6.88 -36.36
C ASP A 424 6.92 7.30 -34.97
N ASP A 425 7.88 7.46 -34.07
CA ASP A 425 7.78 8.17 -32.81
C ASP A 425 7.43 9.64 -33.05
N ALA A 426 6.13 9.95 -33.12
CA ALA A 426 5.63 11.30 -33.01
C ALA A 426 5.06 11.53 -31.60
N GLU A 427 5.86 12.22 -30.78
CA GLU A 427 5.38 12.98 -29.63
C GLU A 427 4.16 13.82 -30.04
N MET A 428 3.01 13.59 -29.41
CA MET A 428 1.88 14.51 -29.48
C MET A 428 1.28 14.77 -28.11
N ASP A 429 0.93 16.03 -27.97
CA ASP A 429 1.09 16.84 -26.79
C ASP A 429 -0.03 16.73 -25.76
N VAL A 430 0.34 17.26 -24.59
CA VAL A 430 -0.48 17.48 -23.42
C VAL A 430 -1.49 18.59 -23.70
N GLU A 431 -2.73 18.26 -24.09
CA GLU A 431 -3.80 19.28 -24.18
C GLU A 431 -5.04 19.05 -23.30
N GLU A 432 -5.09 18.00 -22.48
CA GLU A 432 -6.22 17.80 -21.54
C GLU A 432 -5.83 17.81 -20.05
N VAL A 433 -4.72 18.46 -19.71
CA VAL A 433 -4.39 18.82 -18.31
C VAL A 433 -4.59 20.32 -18.03
N ALA A 434 -4.93 21.11 -19.07
CA ALA A 434 -5.12 22.55 -18.97
C ALA A 434 -6.57 23.00 -18.70
N THR A 435 -7.57 22.12 -18.77
CA THR A 435 -9.00 22.50 -18.67
C THR A 435 -9.59 22.39 -17.26
N ALA A 436 -8.85 21.92 -16.27
CA ALA A 436 -9.30 21.92 -14.86
C ALA A 436 -8.85 23.16 -14.06
N TYR A 437 -8.31 24.20 -14.74
CA TYR A 437 -7.88 25.47 -14.14
C TYR A 437 -8.25 26.67 -15.03
N LYS A 438 -9.41 26.61 -15.70
CA LYS A 438 -9.86 27.73 -16.55
C LYS A 438 -11.18 28.38 -16.19
N ASP A 439 -11.90 27.92 -15.19
CA ASP A 439 -13.07 28.65 -14.71
C ASP A 439 -12.84 29.12 -13.27
N ALA A 440 -12.76 30.44 -13.16
CA ALA A 440 -12.55 31.25 -11.97
C ALA A 440 -13.72 31.22 -10.99
#